data_AF-A0A973XFH4-F1
#
_entry.id   AF-A0A973XFH4-F1
#
_cell.length_a   1.000
_cell.length_b   1.000
_cell.length_c   1.000
_cell.angle_alpha   90.00
_cell.angle_beta   90.00
_cell.angle_gamma   90.00
#
_symmetry.space_group_name_H-M   'P 1'
#
loop_
_entity.id
_entity.type
_entity.pdbx_description
1 polymer ?
#
loop_
_entity_poly.entity_id
_entity_poly.type
_entity_poly.pdbx_seq_one_letter_code
_entity_poly.pdbx_strand_id
1 'polypeptide(L)'
;MNKVSFDFVGLDDLRIGMFVDLDLGWMAHPFASNSFKITSQRQIDILKGLGVARIRTVPSESDSGEALPGAAAALPDATVVAAMQAADRQLQQARQQRLELRAAQQQSLAACERRFTESAQQYHQAMQLLHSKPQEAGQLSQQMVQGLLSEMQQQQGDTAIRLLTEAAGDKLAMHPVNVTVLSLLLGQAMGLDAAA
;
A
#
# COMPACT_ATOMS: atom_id res chain seq x y z
N MET A 1 44.03 3.83 8.22
CA MET A 1 43.01 3.50 7.19
C MET A 1 43.33 2.12 6.62
N ASN A 2 42.60 1.08 7.02
CA ASN A 2 42.74 -0.25 6.41
C ASN A 2 42.06 -0.23 5.04
N LYS A 3 42.84 -0.36 3.96
CA LYS A 3 42.31 -0.61 2.61
C LYS A 3 41.86 -2.07 2.56
N VAL A 4 40.56 -2.32 2.72
CA VAL A 4 39.98 -3.63 2.41
C VAL A 4 40.17 -3.84 0.91
N SER A 5 41.01 -4.80 0.54
CA SER A 5 41.27 -5.17 -0.84
C SER A 5 40.23 -6.20 -1.24
N PHE A 6 39.59 -5.96 -2.38
CA PHE A 6 38.52 -6.79 -2.88
C PHE A 6 38.96 -7.46 -4.17
N ASP A 7 38.76 -8.77 -4.25
CA ASP A 7 39.01 -9.55 -5.46
C ASP A 7 37.69 -9.98 -6.09
N PHE A 8 37.64 -9.98 -7.42
CA PHE A 8 36.47 -10.44 -8.16
C PHE A 8 36.66 -11.89 -8.55
N VAL A 9 35.81 -12.76 -8.03
CA VAL A 9 35.85 -14.20 -8.31
C VAL A 9 34.65 -14.57 -9.18
N GLY A 10 34.89 -15.42 -10.18
CA GLY A 10 33.83 -15.97 -11.02
C GLY A 10 32.95 -16.92 -10.23
N LEU A 11 31.68 -17.05 -10.64
CA LEU A 11 30.72 -17.92 -9.96
C LEU A 11 31.18 -19.38 -9.81
N ASP A 12 31.99 -19.87 -10.74
CA ASP A 12 32.49 -21.25 -10.75
C ASP A 12 33.65 -21.50 -9.79
N ASP A 13 34.33 -20.45 -9.35
CA ASP A 13 35.44 -20.50 -8.42
C ASP A 13 35.02 -20.24 -6.96
N LEU A 14 33.72 -20.03 -6.72
CA LEU A 14 33.17 -19.86 -5.38
C LEU A 14 33.32 -21.14 -4.56
N ARG A 15 33.88 -21.00 -3.36
CA ARG A 15 34.10 -22.10 -2.41
C ARG A 15 33.55 -21.77 -1.04
N ILE A 16 33.21 -22.82 -0.30
CA ILE A 16 32.86 -22.72 1.11
C ILE A 16 34.10 -22.21 1.87
N GLY A 17 33.91 -21.22 2.74
CA GLY A 17 34.96 -20.53 3.48
C GLY A 17 35.31 -19.14 2.94
N MET A 18 34.80 -18.75 1.76
CA MET A 18 35.04 -17.44 1.18
C MET A 18 34.11 -16.37 1.77
N PHE A 19 34.64 -15.18 2.04
CA PHE A 19 33.84 -14.04 2.44
C PHE A 19 33.42 -13.24 1.20
N VAL A 20 32.13 -13.19 0.93
CA VAL A 20 31.55 -12.48 -0.22
C VAL A 20 30.89 -11.19 0.22
N ASP A 21 31.00 -10.19 -0.63
CA ASP A 21 30.30 -8.92 -0.52
C ASP A 21 29.46 -8.72 -1.79
N LEU A 22 28.14 -8.68 -1.60
CA LEU A 22 27.16 -8.50 -2.65
C LEU A 22 26.91 -7.01 -2.84
N ASP A 23 27.42 -6.48 -3.95
CA ASP A 23 27.16 -5.10 -4.41
C ASP A 23 25.78 -4.99 -5.08
N LEU A 24 24.80 -5.73 -4.56
CA LEU A 24 23.43 -5.82 -5.02
C LEU A 24 22.52 -5.22 -3.95
N GLY A 25 21.39 -4.63 -4.36
CA GLY A 25 20.39 -4.16 -3.40
C GLY A 25 19.84 -5.34 -2.57
N TRP A 26 19.63 -5.15 -1.28
CA TRP A 26 19.14 -6.18 -0.34
C TRP A 26 17.83 -6.89 -0.76
N MET A 27 17.08 -6.32 -1.71
CA MET A 27 15.88 -6.93 -2.30
C MET A 27 16.17 -7.89 -3.47
N ALA A 28 17.40 -7.93 -3.97
CA ALA A 28 17.80 -8.74 -5.12
C ALA A 28 18.35 -10.12 -4.73
N HIS A 29 18.61 -10.37 -3.45
CA HIS A 29 19.10 -11.66 -2.97
C HIS A 29 18.49 -12.05 -1.61
N PRO A 30 18.28 -13.35 -1.35
CA PRO A 30 17.64 -13.84 -0.12
C PRO A 30 18.65 -14.02 1.03
N PHE A 31 19.56 -13.07 1.23
CA PHE A 31 20.55 -13.10 2.32
C PHE A 31 20.33 -11.93 3.29
N ALA A 32 20.51 -12.18 4.60
CA ALA A 32 20.24 -11.20 5.66
C ALA A 32 21.22 -10.01 5.68
N SER A 33 22.38 -10.16 5.05
CA SER A 33 23.40 -9.12 4.91
C SER A 33 24.01 -9.16 3.51
N ASN A 34 24.47 -8.01 3.03
CA ASN A 34 25.19 -7.93 1.77
C ASN A 34 26.57 -8.60 1.85
N SER A 35 27.18 -8.59 3.04
CA SER A 35 28.45 -9.26 3.28
C SER A 35 28.26 -10.46 4.20
N PHE A 36 28.71 -11.64 3.77
CA PHE A 36 28.68 -12.86 4.58
C PHE A 36 29.71 -13.88 4.12
N LYS A 37 30.07 -14.81 5.02
CA LYS A 37 30.93 -15.95 4.72
C LYS A 37 30.11 -17.09 4.15
N ILE A 38 30.54 -17.65 3.03
CA ILE A 38 29.93 -18.85 2.44
C ILE A 38 30.23 -20.04 3.35
N THR A 39 29.21 -20.67 3.90
CA THR A 39 29.33 -21.83 4.79
C THR A 39 28.72 -23.10 4.20
N SER A 40 28.01 -23.01 3.08
CA SER A 40 27.30 -24.15 2.47
C SER A 40 27.28 -24.09 0.94
N GLN A 41 27.29 -25.27 0.31
CA GLN A 41 27.18 -25.41 -1.15
C GLN A 41 25.87 -24.82 -1.69
N ARG A 42 24.78 -24.89 -0.93
CA ARG A 42 23.48 -24.32 -1.32
C ARG A 42 23.52 -22.80 -1.44
N GLN A 43 24.37 -22.12 -0.66
CA GLN A 43 24.54 -20.67 -0.80
C GLN A 43 25.24 -20.34 -2.12
N ILE A 44 26.19 -21.17 -2.57
CA ILE A 44 26.83 -21.05 -3.88
C ILE A 44 25.79 -21.23 -5.00
N ASP A 45 24.88 -22.20 -4.88
CA ASP A 45 23.83 -22.42 -5.88
C ASP A 45 22.86 -21.23 -5.97
N ILE A 46 22.49 -20.63 -4.82
CA ILE A 46 21.69 -19.40 -4.78
C ILE A 46 22.45 -18.24 -5.46
N LEU A 47 23.75 -18.08 -5.15
CA LEU A 47 24.60 -17.05 -5.76
C LEU A 47 24.75 -17.24 -7.27
N LYS A 48 24.87 -18.49 -7.74
CA LYS A 48 24.84 -18.84 -9.17
C LYS A 48 23.49 -18.51 -9.82
N GLY A 49 22.38 -18.66 -9.09
CA GLY A 49 21.03 -18.32 -9.52
C GLY A 49 20.72 -16.82 -9.60
N LEU A 50 21.55 -15.95 -8.99
CA LEU A 50 21.38 -14.49 -9.05
C LEU A 50 21.78 -13.88 -10.42
N GLY A 51 22.42 -14.66 -11.31
CA GLY A 51 22.75 -14.23 -12.67
C GLY A 51 23.87 -13.19 -12.78
N VAL A 52 24.69 -13.03 -11.73
CA VAL A 52 25.81 -12.08 -11.68
C VAL A 52 27.10 -12.73 -12.19
N ALA A 53 27.81 -12.12 -13.14
CA ALA A 53 28.99 -12.75 -13.76
C ALA A 53 30.21 -12.90 -12.82
N ARG A 54 30.35 -12.00 -11.84
CA ARG A 54 31.46 -11.96 -10.87
C ARG A 54 30.97 -11.44 -9.53
N ILE A 55 31.49 -11.99 -8.43
CA ILE A 55 31.17 -11.57 -7.07
C ILE A 55 32.42 -11.02 -6.40
N ARG A 56 32.23 -9.96 -5.61
CA ARG A 56 33.30 -9.34 -4.83
C ARG A 56 33.59 -10.21 -3.62
N THR A 57 34.86 -10.53 -3.41
CA THR A 57 35.33 -11.35 -2.29
C THR A 57 36.37 -10.57 -1.51
N VAL A 58 36.48 -10.86 -0.21
CA VAL A 58 37.49 -10.28 0.67
C VAL A 58 38.49 -11.38 1.03
N PRO A 59 39.66 -11.44 0.35
CA PRO A 59 40.65 -12.51 0.59
C PRO A 59 41.20 -12.49 2.02
N SER A 60 41.27 -11.31 2.64
CA SER A 60 41.78 -11.13 4.00
C SER A 60 40.90 -11.75 5.10
N GLU A 61 39.63 -12.05 4.80
CA GLU A 61 38.70 -12.73 5.71
C GLU A 61 38.29 -14.14 5.22
N SER A 62 38.86 -14.56 4.09
CA SER A 62 38.61 -15.88 3.50
C SER A 62 39.59 -16.90 4.07
N ASP A 63 39.10 -18.06 4.51
CA ASP A 63 39.98 -19.11 5.04
C ASP A 63 40.86 -19.64 3.90
N SER A 64 42.18 -19.45 4.05
CA SER A 64 43.17 -20.04 3.14
C SER A 64 43.19 -21.55 3.36
N GLY A 65 42.71 -22.27 2.35
CA GLY A 65 42.45 -23.70 2.32
C GLY A 65 43.30 -24.59 3.22
N GLU A 66 42.63 -25.24 4.18
CA GLU A 66 42.85 -26.64 4.51
C GLU A 66 41.48 -27.30 4.65
N ALA A 67 41.20 -28.23 3.75
CA ALA A 67 39.98 -29.03 3.78
C ALA A 67 40.01 -29.95 5.01
N LEU A 68 39.30 -29.58 6.07
CA LEU A 68 38.92 -30.50 7.15
C LEU A 68 37.73 -31.33 6.67
N PRO A 69 37.87 -32.67 6.49
CA PRO A 69 36.74 -33.52 6.19
C PRO A 69 35.95 -33.72 7.48
N GLY A 70 34.74 -33.18 7.56
CA GLY A 70 33.79 -33.58 8.60
C GLY A 70 33.05 -32.48 9.36
N ALA A 71 32.98 -31.24 8.87
CA ALA A 71 31.90 -30.35 9.30
C ALA A 71 30.65 -30.76 8.52
N ALA A 72 29.90 -31.73 9.07
CA ALA A 72 28.56 -32.07 8.60
C ALA A 72 27.82 -30.78 8.31
N ALA A 73 27.36 -30.61 7.07
CA ALA A 73 26.54 -29.48 6.66
C ALA A 73 25.42 -29.34 7.68
N ALA A 74 25.53 -28.33 8.55
CA ALA A 74 24.40 -27.92 9.35
C ALA A 74 23.37 -27.45 8.34
N LEU A 75 22.42 -28.34 8.01
CA LEU A 75 21.17 -27.97 7.38
C LEU A 75 20.71 -26.70 8.10
N PRO A 76 20.26 -25.65 7.38
CA PRO A 76 19.63 -24.54 8.07
C PRO A 76 18.56 -25.17 8.95
N ASP A 77 18.69 -24.94 10.26
CA ASP A 77 17.86 -25.58 11.26
C ASP A 77 16.40 -25.44 10.79
N ALA A 78 15.60 -26.50 10.88
CA ALA A 78 14.25 -26.51 10.29
C ALA A 78 13.42 -25.32 10.82
N THR A 79 13.78 -24.84 12.00
CA THR A 79 13.33 -23.60 12.65
C THR A 79 13.60 -22.33 11.82
N VAL A 80 14.77 -22.17 11.21
CA VAL A 80 15.17 -21.00 10.39
C VAL A 80 14.42 -20.98 9.05
N VAL A 81 14.26 -22.13 8.40
CA VAL A 81 13.49 -22.24 7.15
C VAL A 81 12.00 -21.97 7.41
N ALA A 82 11.45 -22.51 8.51
CA ALA A 82 10.08 -22.25 8.92
C ALA A 82 9.84 -20.77 9.29
N ALA A 83 10.80 -20.13 9.98
CA ALA A 83 10.74 -18.71 10.31
C ALA A 83 10.76 -17.82 9.05
N MET A 84 11.58 -18.15 8.05
CA MET A 84 11.64 -17.40 6.80
C MET A 84 10.35 -17.53 5.98
N GLN A 85 9.77 -18.73 5.90
CA GLN A 85 8.46 -18.95 5.26
C GLN A 85 7.31 -18.27 6.01
N ALA A 86 7.43 -18.10 7.33
CA ALA A 86 6.45 -17.34 8.12
C ALA A 86 6.57 -15.83 7.85
N ALA A 87 7.79 -15.30 7.78
CA ALA A 87 8.05 -13.90 7.47
C ALA A 87 7.56 -13.50 6.05
N ASP A 88 7.79 -14.35 5.04
CA ASP A 88 7.28 -14.12 3.68
C ASP A 88 5.75 -14.12 3.63
N ARG A 89 5.10 -15.05 4.34
CA ARG A 89 3.64 -15.08 4.47
C ARG A 89 3.10 -13.82 5.13
N GLN A 90 3.75 -13.34 6.20
CA GLN A 90 3.37 -12.08 6.86
C GLN A 90 3.52 -10.88 5.93
N LEU A 91 4.60 -10.81 5.14
CA LEU A 91 4.80 -9.72 4.17
C LEU A 91 3.75 -9.74 3.06
N GLN A 92 3.39 -10.92 2.56
CA GLN A 92 2.32 -11.07 1.56
C GLN A 92 0.96 -10.66 2.12
N GLN A 93 0.63 -11.08 3.34
CA GLN A 93 -0.60 -10.66 4.02
C GLN A 93 -0.65 -9.14 4.22
N ALA A 94 0.44 -8.53 4.68
CA ALA A 94 0.52 -7.07 4.85
C ALA A 94 0.34 -6.32 3.50
N ARG A 95 0.88 -6.86 2.40
CA ARG A 95 0.67 -6.31 1.05
C ARG A 95 -0.79 -6.42 0.62
N GLN A 96 -1.43 -7.57 0.83
CA GLN A 96 -2.84 -7.79 0.52
C GLN A 96 -3.74 -6.84 1.31
N GLN A 97 -3.55 -6.75 2.63
CA GLN A 97 -4.29 -5.83 3.50
C GLN A 97 -4.15 -4.37 3.03
N ARG A 98 -2.94 -3.96 2.61
CA ARG A 98 -2.71 -2.60 2.10
C ARG A 98 -3.40 -2.34 0.75
N LEU A 99 -3.51 -3.35 -0.11
CA LEU A 99 -4.26 -3.24 -1.37
C LEU A 99 -5.76 -3.17 -1.11
N GLU A 100 -6.27 -4.00 -0.20
CA GLU A 100 -7.68 -4.00 0.21
C GLU A 100 -8.08 -2.65 0.82
N LEU A 101 -7.27 -2.10 1.73
CA LEU A 101 -7.51 -0.78 2.31
C LEU A 101 -7.57 0.32 1.25
N ARG A 102 -6.64 0.30 0.29
CA ARG A 102 -6.63 1.27 -0.82
C ARG A 102 -7.84 1.11 -1.72
N ALA A 103 -8.24 -0.12 -2.03
CA ALA A 103 -9.43 -0.39 -2.84
C ALA A 103 -10.69 0.11 -2.14
N ALA A 104 -10.83 -0.14 -0.84
CA ALA A 104 -11.95 0.36 -0.04
C ALA A 104 -11.98 1.90 -0.01
N GLN A 105 -10.82 2.56 0.16
CA GLN A 105 -10.71 4.01 0.10
C GLN A 105 -11.12 4.56 -1.28
N GLN A 106 -10.65 3.97 -2.38
CA GLN A 106 -11.01 4.39 -3.73
C GLN A 106 -12.50 4.22 -4.02
N GLN A 107 -13.11 3.11 -3.58
CA GLN A 107 -14.55 2.88 -3.72
C GLN A 107 -15.36 3.94 -2.96
N SER A 108 -14.95 4.26 -1.72
CA SER A 108 -15.59 5.32 -0.93
C SER A 108 -15.50 6.68 -1.62
N LEU A 109 -14.33 7.03 -2.18
CA LEU A 109 -14.15 8.28 -2.93
C LEU A 109 -15.04 8.35 -4.16
N ALA A 110 -15.04 7.30 -4.98
CA ALA A 110 -15.84 7.24 -6.19
C ALA A 110 -17.34 7.36 -5.88
N ALA A 111 -17.81 6.76 -4.77
CA ALA A 111 -19.19 6.92 -4.32
C ALA A 111 -19.50 8.38 -3.93
N CYS A 112 -18.61 9.01 -3.16
CA CYS A 112 -18.77 10.41 -2.75
C CYS A 112 -18.80 11.39 -3.94
N GLU A 113 -17.92 11.21 -4.92
CA GLU A 113 -17.85 12.06 -6.12
C GLU A 113 -19.10 11.96 -6.99
N ARG A 114 -19.64 10.74 -7.16
CA ARG A 114 -20.88 10.51 -7.90
C ARG A 114 -22.06 11.24 -7.25
N ARG A 115 -22.23 11.07 -5.94
CA ARG A 115 -23.32 11.71 -5.17
C ARG A 115 -23.27 13.22 -5.22
N PHE A 116 -22.06 13.79 -5.10
CA PHE A 116 -21.90 15.23 -5.23
C PHE A 116 -22.29 15.71 -6.63
N THR A 117 -21.86 14.98 -7.67
CA THR A 117 -22.19 15.32 -9.05
C THR A 117 -23.71 15.30 -9.27
N GLU A 118 -24.41 14.30 -8.74
CA GLU A 118 -25.88 14.22 -8.78
C GLU A 118 -26.54 15.38 -8.01
N SER A 119 -26.06 15.67 -6.79
CA SER A 119 -26.57 16.79 -5.98
C SER A 119 -26.35 18.15 -6.66
N ALA A 120 -25.19 18.34 -7.29
CA ALA A 120 -24.87 19.54 -8.04
C ALA A 120 -25.79 19.72 -9.25
N GLN A 121 -26.09 18.64 -9.98
CA GLN A 121 -27.05 18.66 -11.09
C GLN A 121 -28.46 19.03 -10.62
N GLN A 122 -28.93 18.42 -9.51
CA GLN A 122 -30.24 18.74 -8.93
C GLN A 122 -30.32 20.19 -8.44
N TYR A 123 -29.24 20.70 -7.81
CA TYR A 123 -29.13 22.10 -7.43
C TYR A 123 -29.27 23.04 -8.63
N HIS A 124 -28.53 22.79 -9.72
CA HIS A 124 -28.61 23.61 -10.93
C HIS A 124 -29.99 23.60 -11.55
N GLN A 125 -30.62 22.44 -11.62
CA GLN A 125 -31.97 22.32 -12.14
C GLN A 125 -32.99 23.07 -11.24
N ALA A 126 -32.81 23.01 -9.91
CA ALA A 126 -33.65 23.78 -8.99
C ALA A 126 -33.47 25.29 -9.20
N MET A 127 -32.24 25.77 -9.39
CA MET A 127 -31.95 27.18 -9.69
C MET A 127 -32.55 27.64 -11.01
N GLN A 128 -32.54 26.81 -12.05
CA GLN A 128 -33.18 27.12 -13.34
C GLN A 128 -34.70 27.23 -13.22
N LEU A 129 -35.31 26.35 -12.44
CA LEU A 129 -36.76 26.31 -12.24
C LEU A 129 -37.27 27.36 -11.25
N LEU A 130 -36.42 27.89 -10.37
CA LEU A 130 -36.81 28.74 -9.24
C LEU A 130 -37.74 29.89 -9.62
N HIS A 131 -37.44 30.58 -10.73
CA HIS A 131 -38.20 31.76 -11.17
C HIS A 131 -39.47 31.41 -11.93
N SER A 132 -39.45 30.34 -12.73
CA SER A 132 -40.56 29.99 -13.62
C SER A 132 -41.56 29.03 -12.98
N LYS A 133 -41.08 28.15 -12.10
CA LYS A 133 -41.82 27.06 -11.45
C LYS A 133 -41.32 26.84 -10.02
N PRO A 134 -41.60 27.77 -9.09
CA PRO A 134 -41.06 27.72 -7.72
C PRO A 134 -41.49 26.47 -6.93
N GLN A 135 -42.70 25.95 -7.19
CA GLN A 135 -43.17 24.71 -6.55
C GLN A 135 -42.37 23.48 -7.00
N GLU A 136 -42.06 23.38 -8.30
CA GLU A 136 -41.26 22.29 -8.86
C GLU A 136 -39.80 22.36 -8.35
N ALA A 137 -39.23 23.58 -8.27
CA ALA A 137 -37.91 23.80 -7.69
C ALA A 137 -37.84 23.39 -6.19
N GLY A 138 -38.89 23.67 -5.43
CA GLY A 138 -39.01 23.26 -4.03
C GLY A 138 -39.07 21.73 -3.87
N GLN A 139 -39.86 21.04 -4.70
CA GLN A 139 -39.94 19.59 -4.70
C GLN A 139 -38.58 18.94 -5.04
N LEU A 140 -37.88 19.47 -6.05
CA LEU A 140 -36.57 18.96 -6.43
C LEU A 140 -35.53 19.15 -5.31
N SER A 141 -35.57 20.30 -4.62
CA SER A 141 -34.70 20.56 -3.47
C SER A 141 -34.97 19.61 -2.30
N GLN A 142 -36.24 19.30 -2.03
CA GLN A 142 -36.62 18.32 -1.01
C GLN A 142 -36.15 16.91 -1.38
N GLN A 143 -36.31 16.50 -2.64
CA GLN A 143 -35.83 15.21 -3.13
C GLN A 143 -34.31 15.08 -2.98
N MET A 144 -33.55 16.13 -3.29
CA MET A 144 -32.10 16.17 -3.10
C MET A 144 -31.72 15.90 -1.63
N VAL A 145 -32.35 16.62 -0.70
CA VAL A 145 -32.07 16.44 0.74
C VAL A 145 -32.47 15.05 1.24
N GLN A 146 -33.61 14.53 0.79
CA GLN A 146 -34.06 13.17 1.15
C GLN A 146 -33.10 12.08 0.63
N GLY A 147 -32.57 12.25 -0.59
CA GLY A 147 -31.55 11.35 -1.14
C GLY A 147 -30.28 11.35 -0.28
N LEU A 148 -29.77 12.55 0.04
CA LEU A 148 -28.60 12.71 0.91
C LEU A 148 -28.80 12.04 2.28
N LEU A 149 -29.94 12.27 2.92
CA LEU A 149 -30.29 11.66 4.22
C LEU A 149 -30.38 10.13 4.15
N SER A 150 -31.05 9.59 3.14
CA SER A 150 -31.23 8.14 2.99
C SER A 150 -29.90 7.41 2.90
N GLU A 151 -28.94 7.99 2.18
CA GLU A 151 -27.60 7.43 2.08
C GLU A 151 -26.79 7.56 3.37
N MET A 152 -26.91 8.69 4.08
CA MET A 152 -26.28 8.88 5.39
C MET A 152 -26.78 7.87 6.43
N GLN A 153 -28.03 7.42 6.31
CA GLN A 153 -28.61 6.39 7.17
C GLN A 153 -28.21 4.96 6.77
N GLN A 154 -28.03 4.71 5.47
CA GLN A 154 -27.61 3.38 4.96
C GLN A 154 -26.14 3.06 5.25
N GLN A 155 -25.28 4.07 5.30
CA GLN A 155 -23.86 3.89 5.62
C GLN A 155 -23.66 3.87 7.16
N GLN A 156 -23.66 2.67 7.76
CA GLN A 156 -23.32 2.47 9.19
C GLN A 156 -21.82 2.64 9.47
N GLY A 157 -21.27 3.82 9.19
CA GLY A 157 -19.86 4.11 9.36
C GLY A 157 -19.56 5.60 9.25
N ASP A 158 -18.28 5.93 9.33
CA ASP A 158 -17.76 7.30 9.19
C ASP A 158 -18.35 7.89 7.89
N THR A 159 -19.36 8.76 8.03
CA THR A 159 -20.01 9.47 6.93
C THR A 159 -19.00 10.47 6.40
N ALA A 160 -17.97 9.95 5.74
CA ALA A 160 -16.99 10.70 5.01
C ALA A 160 -17.65 11.14 3.70
N ILE A 161 -18.68 11.98 3.80
CA ILE A 161 -18.93 12.92 2.72
C ILE A 161 -17.75 13.87 2.80
N ARG A 162 -16.65 13.48 2.14
CA ARG A 162 -15.49 14.33 1.95
C ARG A 162 -16.03 15.57 1.25
N LEU A 163 -16.13 16.66 2.02
CA LEU A 163 -16.40 17.97 1.47
C LEU A 163 -15.43 18.15 0.30
N LEU A 164 -15.99 18.29 -0.89
CA LEU A 164 -15.18 18.42 -2.07
C LEU A 164 -14.58 19.81 -2.04
N THR A 165 -13.37 19.90 -1.53
CA THR A 165 -12.52 21.10 -1.63
C THR A 165 -11.98 21.27 -3.05
N GLU A 166 -11.96 20.19 -3.83
CA GLU A 166 -11.26 20.09 -5.13
C GLU A 166 -12.12 19.46 -6.25
N ALA A 167 -13.45 19.60 -6.19
CA ALA A 167 -14.26 19.35 -7.40
C ALA A 167 -13.94 20.45 -8.43
N ALA A 168 -12.94 20.20 -9.28
CA ALA A 168 -12.50 21.08 -10.35
C ALA A 168 -13.60 21.19 -11.41
N GLY A 169 -14.58 22.08 -11.21
CA GLY A 169 -15.52 22.41 -12.27
C GLY A 169 -16.69 23.29 -11.84
N ASP A 170 -17.34 22.96 -10.72
CA ASP A 170 -18.66 23.52 -10.39
C ASP A 170 -18.67 24.32 -9.08
N LYS A 171 -18.00 25.47 -9.11
CA LYS A 171 -17.91 26.36 -7.95
C LYS A 171 -19.27 26.88 -7.47
N LEU A 172 -20.26 26.96 -8.36
CA LEU A 172 -21.58 27.48 -8.03
C LEU A 172 -22.41 26.49 -7.21
N ALA A 173 -22.35 25.19 -7.53
CA ALA A 173 -23.00 24.17 -6.74
C ALA A 173 -22.20 23.79 -5.48
N MET A 174 -20.87 23.93 -5.51
CA MET A 174 -19.99 23.45 -4.44
C MET A 174 -20.34 24.02 -3.06
N HIS A 175 -20.43 25.33 -2.93
CA HIS A 175 -20.73 25.95 -1.63
C HIS A 175 -22.10 25.55 -1.07
N PRO A 176 -23.23 25.71 -1.80
CA PRO A 176 -24.54 25.36 -1.27
C PRO A 176 -24.72 23.86 -0.97
N VAL A 177 -24.15 22.97 -1.82
CA VAL A 177 -24.20 21.52 -1.57
C VAL A 177 -23.36 21.15 -0.35
N ASN A 178 -22.14 21.68 -0.22
CA ASN A 178 -21.28 21.43 0.94
C ASN A 178 -21.89 21.95 2.25
N VAL A 179 -22.51 23.14 2.23
CA VAL A 179 -23.22 23.69 3.39
C VAL A 179 -24.39 22.79 3.78
N THR A 180 -25.17 22.32 2.81
CA THR A 180 -26.30 21.41 3.05
C THR A 180 -25.82 20.13 3.72
N VAL A 181 -24.79 19.49 3.18
CA VAL A 181 -24.18 18.28 3.76
C VAL A 181 -23.72 18.51 5.20
N LEU A 182 -23.00 19.62 5.45
CA LEU A 182 -22.54 19.96 6.80
C LEU A 182 -23.69 20.16 7.78
N SER A 183 -24.78 20.82 7.35
CA SER A 183 -25.98 21.00 8.17
C SER A 183 -26.66 19.66 8.49
N LEU A 184 -26.72 18.74 7.53
CA LEU A 184 -27.28 17.40 7.75
C LEU A 184 -26.42 16.57 8.72
N LEU A 185 -25.09 16.60 8.55
CA LEU A 185 -24.15 15.92 9.45
C LEU A 185 -24.23 16.48 10.87
N LEU A 186 -24.36 17.80 11.00
CA LEU A 186 -24.55 18.45 12.29
C LEU A 186 -25.87 18.00 12.95
N GLY A 187 -26.97 17.97 12.19
CA GLY A 187 -28.25 17.48 12.68
C GLY A 187 -28.18 16.04 13.18
N GLN A 188 -27.54 15.15 12.41
CA GLN A 188 -27.31 13.76 12.80
C GLN A 188 -26.45 13.65 14.07
N ALA A 189 -25.37 14.44 14.18
CA ALA A 189 -24.52 14.47 15.37
C ALA A 189 -25.26 15.00 16.61
N MET A 190 -26.26 15.86 16.42
CA MET A 190 -27.16 16.35 17.48
C MET A 190 -28.30 15.37 17.81
N GLY A 191 -28.43 14.25 17.10
CA GLY A 191 -29.52 13.29 17.29
C GLY A 191 -30.88 13.76 16.76
N LEU A 192 -30.88 14.69 15.79
CA LEU A 192 -32.10 15.07 15.08
C LEU A 192 -32.45 13.98 14.05
N ASP A 193 -33.63 13.38 14.21
CA ASP A 193 -34.15 12.42 13.25
C ASP A 193 -34.74 13.11 12.02
N ALA A 194 -34.73 12.41 10.88
CA ALA A 194 -35.24 12.91 9.59
C ALA A 194 -36.75 13.25 9.57
N ALA A 195 -37.47 13.00 10.67
CA ALA A 195 -38.90 13.21 10.83
C ALA A 195 -39.28 14.45 11.66
N ALA A 196 -38.31 15.30 12.02
CA ALA A 196 -38.56 16.57 12.71
C ALA A 196 -39.09 17.67 11.77
#